data_AF-A0A3N0YIK7-F1
#
_entry.id   AF-A0A3N0YIK7-F1
#
_cell.length_a   1.000
_cell.length_b   1.000
_cell.length_c   1.000
_cell.angle_alpha   90.00
_cell.angle_beta   90.00
_cell.angle_gamma   90.00
#
_symmetry.space_group_name_H-M   'P 1'
#
loop_
_entity.id
_entity.type
_entity.pdbx_description
1 polymer ?
#
loop_
_entity_poly.entity_id
_entity_poly.type
_entity_poly.pdbx_seq_one_letter_code
_entity_poly.pdbx_strand_id
1 'polypeptide(L)'
;MKKHITRFHSELEKQHSLPITNTPGYIQRTLDQVAKLPPNSEKAKRITRSVAGFIAKDLRPYSVVENQGFRTMLQVLEPRYTLPSRRYFSETAVPALYSECKDHILESLSNTDRVAITCDAWTSITTESYVTRC
;
A
#
# COMPACT_ATOMS: atom_id res chain seq x y z
N MET A 1 40.18 -8.46 23.91
CA MET A 1 39.92 -9.41 22.79
C MET A 1 40.98 -9.42 21.69
N LYS A 2 41.57 -8.28 21.27
CA LYS A 2 42.57 -8.25 20.17
C LYS A 2 43.81 -9.14 20.38
N LYS A 3 44.34 -9.20 21.61
CA LYS A 3 45.53 -10.00 21.95
C LYS A 3 45.34 -11.52 21.77
N HIS A 4 44.11 -12.04 21.85
CA HIS A 4 43.82 -13.47 21.67
C HIS A 4 43.84 -13.84 20.18
N ILE A 5 43.29 -12.97 19.32
CA ILE A 5 43.21 -13.17 17.88
C ILE A 5 44.61 -13.23 17.25
N THR A 6 45.48 -12.29 17.62
CA THR A 6 46.87 -12.23 17.12
C THR A 6 47.68 -13.47 17.51
N ARG A 7 47.34 -14.15 18.61
CA ARG A 7 48.08 -15.32 19.13
C ARG A 7 47.66 -16.64 18.48
N PHE A 8 46.36 -16.82 18.23
CA PHE A 8 45.80 -18.10 17.76
C PHE A 8 45.35 -18.09 16.29
N HIS A 9 45.14 -16.92 15.70
CA HIS A 9 44.68 -16.75 14.32
C HIS A 9 45.50 -15.68 13.59
N SER A 10 46.83 -15.85 13.56
CA SER A 10 47.77 -14.95 12.87
C SER A 10 47.58 -14.91 11.34
N GLU A 11 46.89 -15.90 10.78
CA GLU A 11 46.54 -15.98 9.35
C GLU A 11 45.53 -14.91 8.92
N LEU A 12 44.65 -14.46 9.84
CA LEU A 12 43.67 -13.41 9.56
C LEU A 12 44.30 -12.02 9.38
N GLU A 13 45.46 -11.77 10.01
CA GLU A 13 46.21 -10.52 9.80
C GLU A 13 46.97 -10.52 8.47
N LYS A 14 47.40 -11.70 7.99
CA LYS A 14 48.12 -11.83 6.71
C LYS A 14 47.24 -11.63 5.48
N GLN A 15 45.91 -11.76 5.60
CA GLN A 15 44.98 -11.52 4.50
C GLN A 15 44.66 -10.03 4.25
N HIS A 16 45.21 -9.10 5.06
CA HIS A 16 44.88 -7.67 4.97
C HIS A 16 45.91 -6.81 4.20
N SER A 17 46.92 -7.39 3.56
CA SER A 17 47.94 -6.63 2.80
C SER A 17 47.76 -6.63 1.28
N LEU A 18 46.65 -7.16 0.75
CA LEU A 18 46.33 -7.00 -0.66
C LEU A 18 45.66 -5.64 -0.90
N PRO A 19 46.11 -4.85 -1.89
CA PRO A 19 45.47 -3.59 -2.23
C PRO A 19 44.02 -3.85 -2.62
N ILE A 20 43.10 -3.15 -1.96
CA ILE A 20 41.68 -3.15 -2.30
C ILE A 20 41.56 -2.51 -3.68
N THR A 21 41.58 -3.32 -4.74
CA THR A 21 41.09 -2.89 -6.05
C THR A 21 39.60 -2.63 -5.90
N ASN A 22 39.21 -1.36 -5.97
CA ASN A 22 37.82 -0.93 -6.10
C ASN A 22 37.22 -1.52 -7.38
N THR A 23 36.64 -2.71 -7.29
CA THR A 23 35.66 -3.20 -8.25
C THR A 23 34.38 -2.40 -8.05
N PRO A 24 33.85 -1.72 -9.08
CA PRO A 24 32.54 -1.09 -8.99
C PRO A 24 31.50 -2.21 -9.03
N GLY A 25 30.84 -2.51 -7.91
CA GLY A 25 29.73 -3.48 -7.98
C GLY A 25 29.00 -3.88 -6.71
N TYR A 26 29.50 -3.62 -5.50
CA TYR A 26 28.73 -3.95 -4.30
C TYR A 26 27.98 -2.72 -3.80
N ILE A 27 26.75 -2.54 -4.30
CA ILE A 27 25.78 -1.61 -3.71
C ILE A 27 25.52 -2.13 -2.30
N GLN A 28 26.17 -1.54 -1.30
CA GLN A 28 25.84 -1.80 0.09
C GLN A 28 24.42 -1.26 0.31
N ARG A 29 23.43 -2.15 0.35
CA ARG A 29 22.06 -1.79 0.70
C ARG A 29 22.11 -1.22 2.12
N THR A 30 21.91 0.08 2.25
CA THR A 30 21.69 0.71 3.55
C THR A 30 20.57 -0.05 4.26
N LEU A 31 20.69 -0.26 5.58
CA LEU A 31 19.73 -1.06 6.38
C LEU A 31 18.26 -0.67 6.14
N ASP A 32 18.02 0.61 5.81
CA ASP A 32 16.73 1.16 5.42
C ASP A 32 16.08 0.46 4.22
N GLN A 33 16.85 -0.13 3.31
CA GLN A 33 16.33 -0.84 2.14
C GLN A 33 15.76 -2.23 2.47
N VAL A 34 16.12 -2.80 3.63
CA VAL A 34 15.70 -4.16 4.02
C VAL A 34 14.46 -4.15 4.93
N ALA A 35 14.31 -3.11 5.76
CA ALA A 35 13.21 -3.04 6.71
C ALA A 35 11.85 -2.78 6.04
N LYS A 36 10.83 -3.57 6.40
CA LYS A 36 9.44 -3.31 6.02
C LYS A 36 9.00 -1.91 6.50
N LEU A 37 8.14 -1.26 5.73
CA LEU A 37 7.56 0.02 6.12
C LEU A 37 6.73 -0.17 7.39
N PRO A 38 6.89 0.70 8.41
CA PRO A 38 5.98 0.73 9.54
C PRO A 38 4.55 0.94 9.03
N PRO A 39 3.55 0.20 9.54
CA PRO A 39 2.16 0.33 9.11
C PRO A 39 1.63 1.78 9.24
N ASN A 40 2.11 2.50 10.26
CA ASN A 40 1.72 3.88 10.53
C ASN A 40 2.57 4.93 9.81
N SER A 41 3.50 4.52 8.95
CA SER A 41 4.27 5.48 8.15
C SER A 41 3.37 6.21 7.16
N GLU A 42 3.61 7.51 6.96
CA GLU A 42 2.84 8.32 6.01
C GLU A 42 2.89 7.73 4.58
N LYS A 43 4.01 7.14 4.19
CA LYS A 43 4.13 6.44 2.91
C LYS A 43 3.21 5.23 2.82
N ALA A 44 3.16 4.37 3.85
CA ALA A 44 2.28 3.20 3.86
C ALA A 44 0.80 3.62 3.85
N LYS A 45 0.42 4.62 4.66
CA LYS A 45 -0.95 5.17 4.65
C LYS A 45 -1.36 5.69 3.27
N ARG A 46 -0.48 6.44 2.60
CA ARG A 46 -0.72 6.94 1.24
C ARG A 46 -0.93 5.80 0.23
N ILE A 47 -0.10 4.76 0.28
CA ILE A 47 -0.27 3.59 -0.60
C ILE A 47 -1.61 2.90 -0.31
N THR A 48 -1.91 2.62 0.97
CA THR A 48 -3.18 1.99 1.38
C THR A 48 -4.39 2.81 0.91
N ARG A 49 -4.35 4.13 1.07
CA ARG A 49 -5.41 5.03 0.62
C ARG A 49 -5.57 5.01 -0.91
N SER A 50 -4.46 4.99 -1.66
CA SER A 50 -4.50 4.84 -3.12
C SER A 50 -5.10 3.50 -3.56
N VAL A 51 -4.78 2.40 -2.87
CA VAL A 51 -5.39 1.08 -3.15
C VAL A 51 -6.89 1.10 -2.85
N ALA A 52 -7.31 1.69 -1.73
CA ALA A 52 -8.73 1.84 -1.40
C ALA A 52 -9.46 2.70 -2.44
N GLY A 53 -8.81 3.77 -2.92
CA GLY A 53 -9.32 4.61 -4.01
C GLY A 53 -9.46 3.85 -5.33
N PHE A 54 -8.48 3.01 -5.69
CA PHE A 54 -8.56 2.11 -6.86
C PHE A 54 -9.76 1.15 -6.73
N ILE A 55 -9.94 0.52 -5.56
CA ILE A 55 -11.07 -0.38 -5.33
C ILE A 55 -12.41 0.36 -5.52
N ALA A 56 -12.55 1.54 -4.90
CA ALA A 56 -13.79 2.30 -4.91
C ALA A 56 -14.10 2.91 -6.29
N LYS A 57 -13.11 3.51 -6.96
CA LYS A 57 -13.31 4.20 -8.25
C LYS A 57 -13.52 3.24 -9.40
N ASP A 58 -12.82 2.12 -9.41
CA ASP A 58 -12.90 1.14 -10.50
C ASP A 58 -13.90 0.01 -10.19
N LEU A 59 -14.69 0.15 -9.11
CA LEU A 59 -15.68 -0.82 -8.64
C LEU A 59 -15.11 -2.25 -8.54
N ARG A 60 -13.86 -2.38 -8.07
CA ARG A 60 -13.21 -3.69 -7.97
C ARG A 60 -13.74 -4.46 -6.77
N PRO A 61 -13.87 -5.79 -6.88
CA PRO A 61 -14.15 -6.60 -5.71
C PRO A 61 -13.00 -6.46 -4.70
N TYR A 62 -13.32 -6.46 -3.41
CA TYR A 62 -12.30 -6.37 -2.36
C TYR A 62 -11.24 -7.48 -2.43
N SER A 63 -11.59 -8.65 -3.00
CA SER A 63 -10.68 -9.78 -3.21
C SER A 63 -9.49 -9.45 -4.11
N VAL A 64 -9.50 -8.33 -4.85
CA VAL A 64 -8.37 -7.92 -5.69
C VAL A 64 -7.04 -7.82 -4.93
N VAL A 65 -7.08 -7.50 -3.64
CA VAL A 65 -5.89 -7.39 -2.79
C VAL A 65 -5.27 -8.75 -2.42
N GLU A 66 -6.00 -9.83 -2.66
CA GLU A 66 -5.56 -11.21 -2.45
C GLU A 66 -5.00 -11.84 -3.74
N ASN A 67 -5.29 -11.23 -4.90
CA ASN A 67 -4.85 -11.72 -6.20
C ASN A 67 -3.32 -11.68 -6.33
N GLN A 68 -2.74 -12.77 -6.82
CA GLN A 68 -1.29 -12.92 -6.92
C GLN A 68 -0.65 -11.86 -7.82
N GLY A 69 -1.23 -11.57 -8.99
CA GLY A 69 -0.70 -10.57 -9.91
C GLY A 69 -0.68 -9.16 -9.30
N PHE A 70 -1.74 -8.79 -8.57
CA PHE A 70 -1.81 -7.49 -7.88
C PHE A 70 -0.73 -7.37 -6.79
N ARG A 71 -0.53 -8.43 -6.01
CA ARG A 71 0.51 -8.49 -4.98
C ARG A 71 1.91 -8.42 -5.57
N THR A 72 2.17 -9.16 -6.65
CA THR A 72 3.46 -9.11 -7.36
C THR A 72 3.74 -7.71 -7.91
N MET A 73 2.74 -7.05 -8.50
CA MET A 73 2.86 -5.67 -8.97
C MET A 73 3.23 -4.72 -7.83
N LEU A 74 2.53 -4.77 -6.69
CA LEU A 74 2.84 -3.92 -5.53
C LEU A 74 4.22 -4.21 -4.93
N GLN A 75 4.67 -5.47 -4.95
CA GLN A 75 6.02 -5.83 -4.51
C GLN A 75 7.11 -5.25 -5.41
N VAL A 76 6.87 -5.12 -6.71
CA VAL A 76 7.82 -4.46 -7.63
C VAL A 76 7.84 -2.95 -7.40
N LEU A 77 6.66 -2.34 -7.21
CA LEU A 77 6.53 -0.89 -7.01
C LEU A 77 7.05 -0.42 -5.64
N GLU A 78 6.75 -1.15 -4.57
CA GLU A 78 7.23 -0.88 -3.22
C GLU A 78 7.42 -2.19 -2.44
N PRO A 79 8.62 -2.81 -2.52
CA PRO A 79 8.91 -4.09 -1.87
C PRO A 79 8.75 -4.07 -0.34
N ARG A 80 8.89 -2.89 0.26
CA ARG A 80 8.84 -2.71 1.72
C ARG A 80 7.41 -2.57 2.24
N TYR A 81 6.43 -2.36 1.37
CA TYR A 81 5.03 -2.24 1.77
C TYR A 81 4.45 -3.61 2.12
N THR A 82 3.58 -3.62 3.13
CA THR A 82 2.78 -4.78 3.51
C THR A 82 1.33 -4.43 3.25
N LEU A 83 0.72 -5.12 2.29
CA LEU A 83 -0.65 -4.89 1.89
C LEU A 83 -1.62 -5.36 3.00
N PRO A 84 -2.55 -4.50 3.47
CA PRO A 84 -3.58 -4.90 4.42
C PRO A 84 -4.51 -5.98 3.87
N SER A 85 -5.23 -6.63 4.79
CA SER A 85 -6.19 -7.67 4.43
C SER A 85 -7.40 -7.11 3.69
N ARG A 86 -8.09 -7.97 2.93
CA ARG A 86 -9.39 -7.67 2.32
C ARG A 86 -10.38 -7.07 3.32
N ARG A 87 -10.42 -7.65 4.53
CA ARG A 87 -11.28 -7.20 5.64
C ARG A 87 -11.01 -5.76 6.03
N TYR A 88 -9.74 -5.36 6.12
CA TYR A 88 -9.37 -3.98 6.43
C TYR A 88 -9.89 -2.99 5.37
N PHE A 89 -9.79 -3.36 4.09
CA PHE A 89 -10.33 -2.52 3.02
C PHE A 89 -11.85 -2.40 3.09
N SER A 90 -12.58 -3.49 3.33
CA SER A 90 -14.04 -3.48 3.40
C SER A 90 -14.61 -2.82 4.66
N GLU A 91 -13.97 -3.00 5.82
CA GLU A 91 -14.50 -2.54 7.12
C GLU A 91 -13.91 -1.20 7.58
N THR A 92 -12.81 -0.73 6.99
CA THR A 92 -12.10 0.46 7.47
C THR A 92 -11.73 1.43 6.37
N ALA A 93 -10.90 1.01 5.40
CA ALA A 93 -10.31 1.96 4.45
C ALA A 93 -11.35 2.56 3.48
N VAL A 94 -12.21 1.72 2.90
CA VAL A 94 -13.25 2.18 1.96
C VAL A 94 -14.40 2.91 2.68
N PRO A 95 -14.90 2.44 3.84
CA PRO A 95 -15.85 3.21 4.63
C PRO A 95 -15.34 4.61 5.04
N ALA A 96 -14.06 4.73 5.41
CA ALA A 96 -13.46 6.03 5.71
C ALA A 96 -13.44 6.97 4.49
N LEU A 97 -13.10 6.45 3.30
CA LEU A 97 -13.17 7.22 2.05
C LEU A 97 -14.60 7.66 1.72
N TYR A 98 -15.59 6.80 1.98
CA TYR A 98 -17.00 7.14 1.80
C TYR A 98 -17.41 8.30 2.70
N SER A 99 -17.08 8.23 4.00
CA SER A 99 -17.42 9.29 4.95
C SER A 99 -16.83 10.64 4.53
N GLU A 100 -15.55 10.67 4.16
CA GLU A 100 -14.90 11.89 3.69
C GLU A 100 -15.56 12.46 2.43
N CYS A 101 -15.89 11.60 1.46
CA CYS A 101 -16.58 12.01 0.24
C CYS A 101 -17.99 12.54 0.56
N LYS A 102 -18.71 11.87 1.45
CA LYS A 102 -20.04 12.28 1.91
C LYS A 102 -19.98 13.66 2.58
N ASP A 103 -19.04 13.88 3.48
CA ASP A 103 -18.89 15.15 4.20
C ASP A 103 -18.62 16.29 3.22
N HIS A 104 -17.72 16.07 2.24
CA HIS A 104 -17.46 17.04 1.17
C HIS A 104 -18.71 17.34 0.31
N ILE A 105 -19.49 16.31 -0.03
CA ILE A 105 -20.75 16.51 -0.77
C ILE A 105 -21.75 17.29 0.07
N LEU A 106 -21.89 16.99 1.37
CA LEU A 106 -22.79 17.70 2.27
C LEU A 106 -22.42 19.19 2.40
N GLU A 107 -21.13 19.50 2.51
CA GLU A 107 -20.64 20.88 2.52
C GLU A 107 -20.92 21.60 1.18
N SER A 108 -20.75 20.91 0.05
CA SER A 108 -21.11 21.48 -1.25
C SER A 108 -22.62 21.73 -1.36
N LEU A 109 -23.44 20.83 -0.82
CA LEU A 109 -24.90 20.94 -0.84
C LEU A 109 -25.40 22.05 0.10
N SER A 110 -24.76 22.28 1.26
CA SER A 110 -25.18 23.34 2.17
C SER A 110 -25.03 24.75 1.58
N ASN A 111 -24.17 24.90 0.57
CA ASN A 111 -23.93 26.17 -0.11
C ASN A 111 -24.67 26.29 -1.46
N THR A 112 -25.60 25.38 -1.76
CA THR A 112 -26.27 25.29 -3.06
C THR A 112 -27.77 25.60 -2.97
N ASP A 113 -28.28 26.53 -3.79
CA ASP A 113 -29.69 26.94 -3.77
C ASP A 113 -30.65 25.96 -4.47
N ARG A 114 -30.16 25.20 -5.45
CA ARG A 114 -30.97 24.32 -6.30
C ARG A 114 -30.19 23.06 -6.64
N VAL A 115 -30.84 21.90 -6.53
CA VAL A 115 -30.27 20.59 -6.86
C VAL A 115 -31.23 19.87 -7.79
N ALA A 116 -30.70 19.25 -8.84
CA ALA A 116 -31.42 18.30 -9.68
C ALA A 116 -30.88 16.89 -9.41
N ILE A 117 -31.78 15.96 -9.10
CA ILE A 117 -31.43 14.56 -8.82
C ILE A 117 -32.10 13.70 -9.89
N THR A 118 -31.30 12.91 -10.61
CA THR A 118 -31.79 11.91 -11.55
C THR A 118 -31.55 10.52 -10.98
N CYS A 119 -32.60 9.73 -10.94
CA CYS A 119 -32.55 8.33 -10.53
C CYS A 119 -33.24 7.46 -11.56
N ASP A 120 -32.72 6.25 -11.71
CA ASP A 120 -33.29 5.17 -12.48
C ASP A 120 -33.90 4.15 -11.52
N ALA A 121 -35.11 3.69 -11.80
CA ALA A 121 -35.82 2.73 -10.96
C ALA A 121 -36.15 1.49 -11.80
N TRP A 122 -35.73 0.32 -11.33
CA TRP A 122 -35.89 -0.94 -12.05
C TRP A 122 -36.17 -2.10 -11.09
N THR A 123 -36.81 -3.15 -11.60
CA THR A 123 -37.09 -4.38 -10.83
C THR A 123 -36.24 -5.51 -11.40
N SER A 124 -35.54 -6.23 -10.54
CA SER A 124 -34.73 -7.38 -10.93
C SER A 124 -35.59 -8.57 -11.34
N ILE A 125 -34.95 -9.55 -11.97
CA ILE A 125 -35.57 -10.86 -12.25
C ILE A 125 -35.93 -11.64 -10.98
N THR A 126 -35.36 -11.26 -9.83
CA THR A 126 -35.70 -11.81 -8.50
C THR A 126 -36.86 -11.06 -7.85
N THR A 127 -37.58 -10.20 -8.59
CA THR A 127 -38.71 -9.38 -8.13
C THR A 127 -38.35 -8.37 -7.04
N GLU A 128 -37.08 -7.96 -6.97
CA GLU A 128 -36.60 -6.93 -6.05
C GLU A 128 -36.52 -5.58 -6.76
N SER A 129 -37.04 -4.53 -6.14
CA SER A 129 -37.00 -3.18 -6.70
C SER A 129 -35.76 -2.43 -6.27
N TYR A 130 -35.09 -1.78 -7.22
CA TYR A 130 -33.87 -1.02 -7.05
C TYR A 130 -34.05 0.42 -7.54
N VAL A 131 -33.35 1.34 -6.89
CA VAL A 131 -33.18 2.73 -7.36
C VAL A 131 -31.69 2.98 -7.49
N THR A 132 -31.24 3.25 -8.71
CA THR A 132 -29.85 3.53 -9.05
C THR A 132 -29.68 4.96 -9.54
N ARG A 133 -28.46 5.50 -9.48
CA ARG A 133 -28.16 6.79 -10.09
C ARG A 133 -28.08 6.61 -11.62
N CYS A 134 -28.63 7.56 -12.39
CA CYS A 134 -28.45 7.60 -13.84
C CYS A 134 -26.98 7.81 -14.25
#